data_AF-A0A7V1Z5M6-F1
#
_entry.id   AF-A0A7V1Z5M6-F1
#
_cell.length_a   1.000
_cell.length_b   1.000
_cell.length_c   1.000
_cell.angle_alpha   90.00
_cell.angle_beta   90.00
_cell.angle_gamma   90.00
#
_symmetry.space_group_name_H-M   'P 1'
#
loop_
_entity.id
_entity.type
_entity.pdbx_description
1 polymer ?
#
loop_
_entity_poly.entity_id
_entity_poly.type
_entity_poly.pdbx_seq_one_letter_code
_entity_poly.pdbx_strand_id
1 'polypeptide(L)' 'MGQQRFVIETALPLRELSAEARREKAIRHGHISTLHVWWARRPLVVARAAVLGALLP' A
#
# COMPACT_ATOMS: atom_id res chain seq x y z
N MET A 1 6.95 -7.35 -30.09
CA MET A 1 7.63 -6.92 -28.85
C MET A 1 6.61 -7.02 -27.73
N GLY A 2 6.64 -8.16 -27.01
CA GLY A 2 5.64 -8.45 -25.98
C GLY A 2 5.76 -7.43 -24.87
N GLN A 3 4.71 -6.65 -24.66
CA GLN A 3 4.61 -5.74 -23.53
C GLN A 3 4.74 -6.61 -22.28
N GLN A 4 5.90 -6.61 -21.61
CA GLN A 4 5.95 -7.02 -20.21
C GLN A 4 5.17 -5.95 -19.43
N ARG A 5 3.85 -6.06 -19.49
CA ARG A 5 2.95 -5.32 -18.64
C ARG A 5 3.14 -5.92 -17.27
N PHE A 6 3.82 -5.19 -16.40
CA PHE A 6 3.88 -5.58 -15.00
C PHE A 6 2.44 -5.66 -14.48
N VAL A 7 2.04 -6.87 -14.11
CA VAL A 7 0.62 -7.21 -13.89
C VAL A 7 0.03 -6.35 -12.79
N ILE A 8 0.82 -6.03 -11.76
CA ILE A 8 0.33 -5.26 -10.61
C ILE A 8 0.13 -3.77 -10.91
N GLU A 9 1.00 -3.15 -11.71
CA GLU A 9 0.92 -1.74 -12.11
C GLU A 9 -0.24 -1.50 -13.08
N THR A 10 -0.63 -2.52 -13.85
CA THR A 10 -1.81 -2.44 -14.73
C THR A 10 -3.11 -2.94 -14.11
N ALA A 11 -3.06 -3.90 -13.18
CA ALA A 11 -4.26 -4.50 -12.59
C ALA A 11 -4.67 -3.85 -11.27
N LEU A 12 -3.76 -3.16 -10.57
CA LEU A 12 -4.04 -2.47 -9.31
C LEU A 12 -3.75 -0.97 -9.41
N PRO A 13 -4.59 -0.12 -8.78
CA PRO A 13 -4.35 1.32 -8.69
C PRO A 13 -3.23 1.62 -7.69
N LEU A 14 -1.98 1.35 -8.12
CA LEU A 14 -0.81 1.36 -7.25
C LEU A 14 -0.48 2.76 -6.71
N ARG A 15 -0.72 3.81 -7.50
CA ARG A 15 -0.43 5.21 -7.11
C ARG A 15 -1.36 5.66 -5.99
N GLU A 16 -2.65 5.40 -6.15
CA GLU A 16 -3.71 5.74 -5.21
C GLU A 16 -3.51 4.96 -3.91
N LEU A 17 -3.28 3.64 -4.00
CA LEU A 17 -3.01 2.79 -2.84
C LEU A 17 -1.76 3.22 -2.07
N SER A 18 -0.70 3.59 -2.78
CA SER A 18 0.53 4.09 -2.16
C SER A 18 0.31 5.42 -1.44
N ALA A 19 -0.52 6.30 -1.99
CA ALA A 19 -0.87 7.57 -1.36
C ALA A 19 -1.67 7.34 -0.06
N GLU A 20 -2.68 6.47 -0.09
CA GLU A 20 -3.45 6.14 1.11
C GLU A 20 -2.62 5.39 2.15
N ALA A 21 -1.75 4.47 1.73
CA ALA A 21 -0.84 3.76 2.63
C ALA A 21 0.14 4.71 3.33
N ARG A 22 0.57 5.77 2.63
CA ARG A 22 1.39 6.82 3.23
C ARG A 22 0.60 7.63 4.24
N ARG A 23 -0.65 8.00 3.95
CA ARG A 23 -1.54 8.70 4.89
C ARG A 23 -1.79 7.89 6.16
N GLU A 24 -2.06 6.58 6.03
CA GLU A 24 -2.25 5.67 7.18
C GLU A 24 -1.02 5.64 8.11
N LYS A 25 0.20 5.69 7.53
CA LYS A 25 1.46 5.70 8.29
C LYS A 25 1.78 7.05 8.93
N ALA A 26 1.21 8.13 8.39
CA ALA A 26 1.47 9.52 8.72
C ALA A 26 0.72 10.03 9.98
N ILE A 27 0.10 9.16 10.78
CA ILE A 27 -0.70 9.60 11.94
C ILE A 27 0.16 10.15 13.09
N ARG A 28 1.42 9.73 13.21
CA ARG A 28 2.32 10.14 14.31
C ARG A 28 3.64 10.64 13.74
N HIS A 29 3.72 11.94 13.51
CA HIS A 29 4.96 12.61 13.11
C HIS A 29 5.65 13.21 14.33
N GLY A 30 6.99 13.15 14.38
CA GLY A 30 7.79 13.91 15.35
C GLY A 30 7.99 13.29 16.74
N HIS A 31 7.35 12.15 17.04
CA HIS A 31 7.62 11.43 18.30
C HIS A 31 8.77 10.44 18.13
N ILE A 32 9.77 10.46 19.00
CA ILE A 32 10.90 9.50 18.99
C ILE A 32 10.41 8.05 19.04
N SER A 33 9.31 7.79 19.75
CA SER A 33 8.66 6.47 19.83
C SER A 33 8.10 5.95 18.49
N THR A 34 8.05 6.80 17.44
CA THR A 34 7.61 6.42 16.09
C THR A 34 8.74 5.92 15.19
N LEU A 35 10.00 6.16 15.57
CA LEU A 35 11.19 5.68 14.85
C LEU A 35 11.33 4.15 14.96
N HIS A 36 11.00 3.56 16.11
CA HIS A 36 11.07 2.12 16.36
C HIS A 36 10.03 1.29 15.61
N VAL A 37 9.08 1.94 14.93
CA VAL A 37 7.98 1.28 14.24
C VAL A 37 8.40 0.69 12.87
N TRP A 38 9.62 1.00 12.41
CA TRP A 38 10.19 0.65 11.10
C TRP A 38 10.00 -0.82 10.67
N TRP A 39 9.92 -1.78 11.59
CA TRP A 39 9.69 -3.18 11.25
C TRP A 39 8.23 -3.68 11.34
N ALA A 40 7.27 -2.88 11.79
CA ALA A 40 5.96 -3.41 12.21
C ALA A 40 4.72 -2.89 11.48
N ARG A 41 4.81 -1.94 10.53
CA ARG A 41 3.61 -1.38 9.88
C ARG A 41 3.39 -1.85 8.44
N ARG A 42 2.70 -3.00 8.31
CA ARG A 42 2.01 -3.40 7.07
C ARG A 42 0.74 -2.55 6.92
N PRO A 43 0.64 -1.68 5.90
CA PRO A 43 -0.51 -0.79 5.75
C PRO A 43 -1.78 -1.59 5.47
N LEU A 44 -2.82 -1.40 6.28
CA LEU A 44 -4.09 -2.14 6.20
C LEU A 44 -4.84 -1.83 4.92
N VAL A 45 -4.75 -0.59 4.42
CA VAL A 45 -5.36 -0.22 3.13
C VAL A 45 -4.88 -1.09 1.97
N VAL A 46 -3.59 -1.46 1.94
CA VAL A 46 -3.03 -2.33 0.90
C VAL A 46 -3.55 -3.75 1.06
N ALA A 47 -3.61 -4.26 2.29
CA ALA A 47 -4.16 -5.59 2.56
C ALA A 47 -5.64 -5.71 2.16
N ARG A 48 -6.46 -4.70 2.49
CA ARG A 48 -7.88 -4.66 2.12
C ARG A 48 -8.07 -4.58 0.62
N ALA A 49 -7.30 -3.74 -0.07
CA ALA A 49 -7.38 -3.62 -1.53
C ALA A 49 -6.97 -4.90 -2.24
N ALA A 50 -5.94 -5.60 -1.75
CA ALA A 50 -5.53 -6.89 -2.30
C ALA A 50 -6.63 -7.96 -2.14
N VAL A 51 -7.24 -8.06 -0.95
CA VAL A 51 -8.35 -8.99 -0.71
C VAL A 51 -9.54 -8.66 -1.59
N LEU A 52 -9.90 -7.37 -1.70
CA LEU A 52 -11.02 -6.94 -2.52
C LEU A 52 -10.76 -7.22 -4.01
N GLY A 53 -9.57 -6.90 -4.51
CA GLY A 53 -9.18 -7.19 -5.90
C GLY A 53 -9.10 -8.67 -6.23
N ALA A 54 -8.95 -9.55 -5.23
CA ALA A 54 -9.01 -11.00 -5.41
C ALA A 54 -10.45 -11.56 -5.42
N LEU A 55 -11.41 -10.81 -4.86
CA LEU A 55 -12.82 -11.23 -4.75
C LEU A 55 -13.72 -10.61 -5.81
N LEU A 56 -13.38 -9.43 -6.30
CA LEU A 56 -14.13 -8.73 -7.35
C LEU A 56 -13.73 -9.26 -8.74
N PRO A 57 -14.68 -9.35 -9.69
CA PRO A 57 -14.44 -9.81 -11.06
C PRO A 57 -13.63 -8.83 -11.90
#